data_AF-A0A553L007-F1
#
_entry.id   AF-A0A553L007-F1
#
_cell.length_a   1.000
_cell.length_b   1.000
_cell.length_c   1.000
_cell.angle_alpha   90.00
_cell.angle_beta   90.00
_cell.angle_gamma   90.00
#
_symmetry.space_group_name_H-M   'P 1'
#
loop_
_entity.id
_entity.type
_entity.pdbx_description
1 polymer ?
#
loop_
_entity_poly.entity_id
_entity_poly.type
_entity_poly.pdbx_seq_one_letter_code
_entity_poly.pdbx_strand_id
1 'polypeptide(L)'
;MDIESGRLQALLQEESELRNEIARIQESQRKMVFSSLASSGGILSFITVTTGIFKDDIQRIVDIAVPLTMGLSLIFTMIFVVYIGLYFGILRLSQYCFDVVYPNINKILCNEDNKVFQWEQHLRKDKRSKFLDWVTIALHAAGEAGSLFLLIIMYQAAWVFLLNYSGQSLLTGHWIFLGAETAVLAVILLLGIRVIALSSRSVKELEVITNKSISPAPKAADD
;
A
#
# COMPACT_ATOMS: atom_id res chain seq x y z
N MET A 1 -40.35 -0.12 -16.20
CA MET A 1 -39.38 -1.24 -16.10
C MET A 1 -38.08 -0.96 -16.85
N ASP A 2 -38.08 -0.37 -18.05
CA ASP A 2 -36.82 -0.15 -18.82
C ASP A 2 -35.79 0.83 -18.23
N ILE A 3 -36.21 1.77 -17.37
CA ILE A 3 -35.28 2.78 -16.81
C ILE A 3 -34.43 2.19 -15.67
N GLU A 4 -35.01 1.28 -14.87
CA GLU A 4 -34.30 0.66 -13.74
C GLU A 4 -33.33 -0.42 -14.21
N SER A 5 -33.69 -1.19 -15.25
CA SER A 5 -32.80 -2.17 -15.87
C SER A 5 -31.57 -1.51 -16.51
N GLY A 6 -31.75 -0.39 -17.23
CA GLY A 6 -30.65 0.38 -17.79
C GLY A 6 -29.71 0.97 -16.72
N ARG A 7 -30.28 1.46 -15.60
CA ARG A 7 -29.49 1.98 -14.47
C ARG A 7 -28.71 0.88 -13.74
N LEU A 8 -29.30 -0.30 -13.56
CA LEU A 8 -28.63 -1.45 -12.96
C LEU A 8 -27.45 -1.91 -13.84
N GLN A 9 -27.66 -1.99 -15.15
CA GLN A 9 -26.61 -2.39 -16.09
C GLN A 9 -25.44 -1.40 -16.09
N ALA A 10 -25.71 -0.10 -15.99
CA ALA A 10 -24.67 0.92 -15.87
C ALA A 10 -23.85 0.77 -14.57
N LEU A 11 -24.48 0.51 -13.43
CA LEU A 11 -23.78 0.32 -12.15
C LEU A 11 -22.96 -0.98 -12.11
N LEU A 12 -23.46 -2.06 -12.72
CA LEU A 12 -22.71 -3.31 -12.84
C LEU A 12 -21.49 -3.15 -13.76
N GLN A 13 -21.65 -2.38 -14.85
CA GLN A 13 -20.53 -2.02 -15.71
C GLN A 13 -19.50 -1.19 -14.94
N GLU A 14 -19.93 -0.15 -14.22
CA GLU A 14 -19.06 0.68 -13.37
C GLU A 14 -18.31 -0.17 -12.33
N GLU A 15 -18.98 -1.11 -11.66
CA GLU A 15 -18.33 -2.04 -10.73
C GLU A 15 -17.23 -2.86 -11.43
N SER A 16 -17.53 -3.41 -12.61
CA SER A 16 -16.57 -4.22 -13.36
C SER A 16 -15.34 -3.42 -13.79
N GLU A 17 -15.53 -2.16 -14.21
CA GLU A 17 -14.46 -1.24 -14.59
C GLU A 17 -13.58 -0.89 -13.39
N LEU A 18 -14.19 -0.59 -12.24
CA LEU A 18 -13.47 -0.30 -10.99
C LEU A 18 -12.65 -1.51 -10.52
N ARG A 19 -13.20 -2.72 -10.57
CA ARG A 19 -12.48 -3.95 -10.22
C ARG A 19 -11.27 -4.18 -11.14
N ASN A 20 -11.45 -3.96 -12.44
CA ASN A 20 -10.37 -4.09 -13.42
C ASN A 20 -9.27 -3.06 -13.17
N GLU A 21 -9.62 -1.82 -12.84
CA GLU A 21 -8.64 -0.78 -12.54
C GLU A 21 -7.87 -1.08 -11.24
N ILE A 22 -8.55 -1.56 -10.19
CA ILE A 22 -7.88 -2.03 -8.96
C ILE A 22 -6.90 -3.17 -9.27
N ALA A 23 -7.33 -4.17 -10.05
CA ALA A 23 -6.48 -5.29 -10.42
C ALA A 23 -5.24 -4.85 -11.22
N ARG A 24 -5.41 -3.89 -12.13
CA ARG A 24 -4.32 -3.31 -12.92
C ARG A 24 -3.32 -2.55 -12.06
N ILE A 25 -3.79 -1.76 -11.09
CA ILE A 25 -2.91 -1.05 -10.15
C ILE A 25 -2.12 -2.04 -9.30
N GLN A 26 -2.77 -3.09 -8.77
CA GLN A 26 -2.10 -4.15 -7.99
C GLN A 26 -1.05 -4.91 -8.83
N GLU A 27 -1.36 -5.21 -10.09
CA GLU A 27 -0.39 -5.83 -11.00
C GLU A 27 0.82 -4.90 -11.25
N SER A 28 0.57 -3.60 -11.45
CA SER A 28 1.63 -2.61 -11.62
C SER A 28 2.53 -2.52 -10.38
N GLN A 29 1.95 -2.48 -9.18
CA GLN A 29 2.68 -2.50 -7.90
C GLN A 29 3.56 -3.74 -7.76
N ARG A 30 3.02 -4.93 -8.05
CA ARG A 30 3.78 -6.19 -8.01
C ARG A 30 4.96 -6.19 -8.99
N LYS A 31 4.73 -5.75 -10.24
CA LYS A 31 5.79 -5.64 -11.24
C LYS A 31 6.89 -4.68 -10.79
N MET A 32 6.51 -3.56 -10.20
CA MET A 32 7.43 -2.55 -9.68
C MET A 32 8.29 -3.08 -8.53
N VAL A 33 7.70 -3.78 -7.57
CA VAL A 33 8.44 -4.42 -6.46
C VAL A 33 9.39 -5.48 -6.99
N PHE A 34 8.91 -6.38 -7.84
CA PHE A 34 9.70 -7.47 -8.39
C PHE A 34 10.88 -6.97 -9.24
N SER A 35 10.65 -6.01 -10.13
CA SER A 35 11.71 -5.44 -10.97
C SER A 35 12.75 -4.68 -10.14
N SER A 36 12.31 -4.00 -9.08
CA SER A 36 13.21 -3.31 -8.13
C SER A 36 14.11 -4.29 -7.38
N LEU A 37 13.54 -5.38 -6.86
CA LEU A 37 14.31 -6.42 -6.19
C LEU A 37 15.27 -7.14 -7.14
N ALA A 38 14.82 -7.50 -8.34
CA ALA A 38 15.64 -8.18 -9.33
C ALA A 38 16.82 -7.31 -9.80
N SER A 39 16.56 -6.05 -10.15
CA SER A 39 17.62 -5.12 -10.56
C SER A 39 18.61 -4.87 -9.43
N SER A 40 18.11 -4.71 -8.19
CA SER A 40 18.97 -4.51 -7.04
C SER A 40 19.88 -5.69 -6.74
N GLY A 41 19.35 -6.92 -6.83
CA GLY A 41 20.15 -8.13 -6.64
C GLY A 41 21.33 -8.19 -7.61
N GLY A 42 21.11 -7.83 -8.88
CA GLY A 42 22.17 -7.76 -9.88
C GLY A 42 23.22 -6.69 -9.57
N ILE A 43 22.78 -5.47 -9.22
CA ILE A 43 23.69 -4.34 -8.94
C ILE A 43 24.53 -4.59 -7.70
N LEU A 44 23.91 -5.00 -6.58
CA LEU A 44 24.65 -5.28 -5.34
C LEU A 44 25.64 -6.44 -5.52
N SER A 45 25.27 -7.47 -6.28
CA SER A 45 26.17 -8.58 -6.61
C SER A 45 27.37 -8.08 -7.43
N PHE A 46 27.13 -7.24 -8.45
CA PHE A 46 28.19 -6.65 -9.25
C PHE A 46 29.17 -5.81 -8.41
N ILE A 47 28.64 -4.95 -7.52
CA ILE A 47 29.47 -4.13 -6.62
C ILE A 47 30.29 -5.01 -5.68
N THR A 48 29.68 -6.04 -5.09
CA THR A 48 30.36 -6.96 -4.16
C THR A 48 31.48 -7.74 -4.83
N VAL A 49 31.24 -8.28 -6.04
CA VAL A 49 32.25 -9.03 -6.79
C VAL A 49 33.40 -8.13 -7.22
N THR A 50 33.10 -6.94 -7.76
CA THR A 50 34.14 -6.00 -8.21
C THR A 50 35.01 -5.51 -7.07
N THR A 51 34.41 -5.15 -5.92
CA THR A 51 35.16 -4.74 -4.72
C THR A 51 35.99 -5.88 -4.11
N GLY A 52 35.54 -7.13 -4.21
CA GLY A 52 36.28 -8.30 -3.73
C GLY A 52 37.49 -8.68 -4.60
N ILE A 53 37.36 -8.55 -5.92
CA ILE A 53 38.40 -8.94 -6.90
C ILE A 53 39.46 -7.85 -7.07
N PHE A 54 39.07 -6.58 -7.14
CA PHE A 54 39.95 -5.47 -7.50
C PHE A 54 40.37 -4.65 -6.27
N LYS A 55 40.99 -5.30 -5.28
CA LYS A 55 41.39 -4.66 -4.02
C LYS A 55 42.42 -3.55 -4.20
N ASP A 56 43.29 -3.66 -5.20
CA ASP A 56 44.39 -2.72 -5.42
C ASP A 56 43.92 -1.39 -6.03
N ASP A 57 42.70 -1.34 -6.59
CA ASP A 57 42.15 -0.18 -7.31
C ASP A 57 40.87 0.36 -6.63
N ILE A 58 40.78 0.16 -5.31
CA ILE A 58 39.55 0.34 -4.55
C ILE A 58 39.01 1.77 -4.58
N GLN A 59 39.91 2.75 -4.63
CA GLN A 59 39.54 4.15 -4.66
C GLN A 59 38.73 4.48 -5.91
N ARG A 60 39.19 3.99 -7.07
CA ARG A 60 38.51 4.20 -8.36
C ARG A 60 37.15 3.52 -8.39
N ILE A 61 37.01 2.36 -7.76
CA ILE A 61 35.74 1.65 -7.67
C ILE A 61 34.77 2.42 -6.79
N VAL A 62 35.24 2.92 -5.64
CA VAL A 62 34.42 3.69 -4.68
C VAL A 62 33.94 5.00 -5.30
N ASP A 63 34.79 5.72 -6.03
CA ASP A 63 34.44 6.97 -6.69
C ASP A 63 33.30 6.82 -7.72
N ILE A 64 33.12 5.61 -8.28
CA ILE A 64 32.02 5.27 -9.19
C ILE A 64 30.83 4.68 -8.42
N ALA A 65 31.10 3.76 -7.48
CA ALA A 65 30.07 2.99 -6.79
C ALA A 65 29.26 3.85 -5.81
N VAL A 66 29.88 4.80 -5.12
CA VAL A 66 29.19 5.70 -4.17
C VAL A 66 28.11 6.54 -4.86
N PRO A 67 28.41 7.35 -5.90
CA PRO A 67 27.37 8.14 -6.56
C PRO A 67 26.30 7.25 -7.23
N LEU A 68 26.68 6.08 -7.73
CA LEU A 68 25.72 5.11 -8.28
C LEU A 68 24.74 4.60 -7.21
N THR A 69 25.25 4.19 -6.05
CA THR A 69 24.43 3.65 -4.95
C THR A 69 23.59 4.73 -4.27
N MET A 70 24.07 5.97 -4.17
CA MET A 70 23.26 7.14 -3.77
C MET A 70 22.16 7.45 -4.80
N GLY A 71 22.47 7.42 -6.09
CA GLY A 71 21.45 7.63 -7.14
C GLY A 71 20.36 6.56 -7.10
N LEU A 72 20.75 5.30 -6.84
CA LEU A 72 19.81 4.19 -6.69
C LEU A 72 18.95 4.31 -5.43
N SER A 73 19.50 4.74 -4.28
CA SER A 73 18.67 4.98 -3.09
C SER A 73 17.58 6.02 -3.36
N LEU A 74 17.89 7.06 -4.13
CA LEU A 74 16.93 8.08 -4.52
C LEU A 74 15.85 7.50 -5.44
N ILE A 75 16.24 6.72 -6.46
CA ILE A 75 15.31 6.07 -7.38
C ILE A 75 14.36 5.14 -6.61
N PHE A 76 14.88 4.31 -5.71
CA PHE A 76 14.04 3.42 -4.90
C PHE A 76 13.14 4.19 -3.93
N THR A 77 13.60 5.33 -3.42
CA THR A 77 12.76 6.23 -2.62
C THR A 77 11.59 6.78 -3.45
N MET A 78 11.84 7.22 -4.69
CA MET A 78 10.77 7.66 -5.59
C MET A 78 9.78 6.53 -5.92
N ILE A 79 10.30 5.34 -6.22
CA ILE A 79 9.49 4.14 -6.46
C ILE A 79 8.61 3.84 -5.25
N PHE A 80 9.17 3.92 -4.03
CA PHE A 80 8.42 3.72 -2.80
C PHE A 80 7.32 4.76 -2.60
N VAL A 81 7.59 6.05 -2.89
CA VAL A 81 6.57 7.11 -2.85
C VAL A 81 5.42 6.79 -3.81
N VAL A 82 5.73 6.42 -5.05
CA VAL A 82 4.72 6.05 -6.06
C VAL A 82 3.94 4.82 -5.62
N TYR A 83 4.62 3.80 -5.08
CA TYR A 83 3.98 2.60 -4.56
C TYR A 83 2.93 2.93 -3.49
N ILE A 84 3.29 3.77 -2.51
CA ILE A 84 2.36 4.23 -1.46
C ILE A 84 1.22 5.08 -2.03
N GLY A 85 1.50 5.95 -3.01
CA GLY A 85 0.48 6.73 -3.70
C GLY A 85 -0.56 5.86 -4.41
N LEU A 86 -0.11 4.82 -5.14
CA LEU A 86 -0.98 3.84 -5.78
C LEU A 86 -1.81 3.05 -4.77
N TYR A 87 -1.23 2.73 -3.61
CA TYR A 87 -1.94 2.06 -2.52
C TYR A 87 -3.10 2.90 -1.99
N PHE A 88 -2.89 4.22 -1.79
CA PHE A 88 -3.98 5.13 -1.45
C PHE A 88 -5.04 5.23 -2.55
N GLY A 89 -4.63 5.15 -3.82
CA GLY A 89 -5.56 5.07 -4.96
C GLY A 89 -6.49 3.85 -4.85
N ILE A 90 -5.93 2.66 -4.59
CA ILE A 90 -6.71 1.42 -4.39
C ILE A 90 -7.67 1.56 -3.21
N LEU A 91 -7.20 2.09 -2.07
CA LEU A 91 -8.05 2.26 -0.89
C LEU A 91 -9.25 3.16 -1.18
N ARG A 92 -9.02 4.27 -1.89
CA ARG A 92 -10.07 5.21 -2.27
C ARG A 92 -11.09 4.60 -3.24
N LEU A 93 -10.61 3.86 -4.25
CA LEU A 93 -11.50 3.15 -5.19
C LEU A 93 -12.33 2.09 -4.47
N SER A 94 -11.70 1.35 -3.56
CA SER A 94 -12.39 0.34 -2.75
C SER A 94 -13.48 0.97 -1.88
N GLN A 95 -13.18 2.08 -1.20
CA GLN A 95 -14.17 2.83 -0.42
C GLN A 95 -15.33 3.31 -1.27
N TYR A 96 -15.07 3.85 -2.46
CA TYR A 96 -16.13 4.27 -3.39
C TYR A 96 -17.05 3.10 -3.79
N CYS A 97 -16.49 1.91 -4.07
CA CYS A 97 -17.30 0.72 -4.33
C CYS A 97 -18.21 0.36 -3.15
N PHE A 98 -17.67 0.41 -1.92
CA PHE A 98 -18.41 0.08 -0.70
C PHE A 98 -19.49 1.11 -0.34
N ASP A 99 -19.20 2.40 -0.49
CA ASP A 99 -20.07 3.47 -0.01
C ASP A 99 -21.12 3.90 -1.04
N VAL A 100 -20.84 3.73 -2.34
CA VAL A 100 -21.67 4.26 -3.43
C VAL A 100 -22.22 3.14 -4.31
N VAL A 101 -21.35 2.32 -4.89
CA VAL A 101 -21.74 1.35 -5.93
C VAL A 101 -22.60 0.22 -5.35
N TYR A 102 -22.11 -0.48 -4.31
CA TYR A 102 -22.84 -1.60 -3.72
C TYR A 102 -24.18 -1.21 -3.10
N PRO A 103 -24.31 -0.11 -2.34
CA PRO A 103 -25.61 0.31 -1.81
C PRO A 103 -26.61 0.67 -2.91
N ASN A 104 -26.16 1.27 -4.02
CA ASN A 104 -27.04 1.63 -5.13
C ASN A 104 -27.50 0.40 -5.93
N ILE A 105 -26.61 -0.56 -6.18
CA ILE A 105 -26.96 -1.84 -6.79
C ILE A 105 -27.99 -2.56 -5.90
N ASN A 106 -27.74 -2.62 -4.60
CA ASN A 106 -28.61 -3.31 -3.66
C ASN A 106 -30.00 -2.65 -3.53
N LYS A 107 -30.09 -1.31 -3.60
CA LYS A 107 -31.37 -0.59 -3.61
C LYS A 107 -32.24 -0.93 -4.83
N ILE A 108 -31.63 -1.08 -6.00
CA ILE A 108 -32.36 -1.40 -7.23
C ILE A 108 -32.83 -2.86 -7.19
N LEU A 109 -31.96 -3.78 -6.80
CA LEU A 109 -32.30 -5.21 -6.67
C LEU A 109 -33.31 -5.51 -5.55
N CYS A 110 -33.29 -4.78 -4.43
CA CYS A 110 -34.24 -5.00 -3.33
C CYS A 110 -35.66 -4.47 -3.58
N ASN A 111 -35.88 -3.65 -4.61
CA ASN A 111 -37.22 -3.20 -4.99
C ASN A 111 -38.00 -4.28 -5.78
N GLU A 112 -37.34 -5.31 -6.30
CA GLU A 112 -37.98 -6.47 -6.96
C GLU A 112 -38.26 -7.61 -5.95
N ASP A 113 -39.31 -7.42 -5.16
CA ASP A 113 -40.22 -8.44 -4.60
C ASP A 113 -39.69 -9.72 -3.91
N ASN A 114 -38.43 -9.79 -3.46
CA ASN A 114 -38.00 -10.92 -2.63
C ASN A 114 -37.08 -10.57 -1.47
N LYS A 115 -37.38 -11.20 -0.34
CA LYS A 115 -36.69 -11.09 0.95
C LYS A 115 -35.19 -11.36 0.81
N VAL A 116 -34.45 -10.27 0.66
CA VAL A 116 -33.12 -9.99 1.19
C VAL A 116 -32.12 -11.16 1.10
N PHE A 117 -31.53 -11.34 -0.08
CA PHE A 117 -30.16 -11.87 -0.13
C PHE A 117 -29.24 -10.78 0.41
N GLN A 118 -29.17 -10.66 1.74
CA GLN A 118 -28.25 -9.76 2.43
C GLN A 118 -26.84 -10.24 2.12
N TRP A 119 -26.23 -9.72 1.05
CA TRP A 119 -24.79 -9.83 0.82
C TRP A 119 -24.02 -9.44 2.09
N GLU A 120 -24.54 -8.47 2.86
CA GLU A 120 -24.06 -8.11 4.19
C GLU A 120 -24.16 -9.23 5.24
N GLN A 121 -25.17 -10.11 5.23
CA GLN A 121 -25.24 -11.28 6.12
C GLN A 121 -24.36 -12.42 5.66
N HIS A 122 -24.21 -12.63 4.36
CA HIS A 122 -23.24 -13.59 3.81
C HIS A 122 -21.79 -13.09 4.05
N LEU A 123 -21.60 -11.77 4.11
CA LEU A 123 -20.37 -11.12 4.56
C LEU A 123 -20.15 -11.22 6.07
N ARG A 124 -21.22 -11.13 6.89
CA ARG A 124 -21.15 -11.21 8.36
C ARG A 124 -21.00 -12.62 8.93
N LYS A 125 -21.47 -13.68 8.26
CA LYS A 125 -21.37 -15.07 8.79
C LYS A 125 -19.96 -15.67 8.69
N ASP A 126 -19.11 -15.16 7.82
CA ASP A 126 -17.74 -15.63 7.57
C ASP A 126 -16.64 -14.73 8.17
N LYS A 127 -16.92 -14.07 9.30
CA LYS A 127 -16.00 -13.11 9.92
C LYS A 127 -14.58 -13.67 10.18
N ARG A 128 -14.45 -14.96 10.50
CA ARG A 128 -13.17 -15.57 10.87
C ARG A 128 -12.30 -15.94 9.65
N SER A 129 -12.90 -16.45 8.58
CA SER A 129 -12.17 -16.67 7.31
C SER A 129 -11.82 -15.34 6.65
N LYS A 130 -12.74 -14.37 6.66
CA LYS A 130 -12.51 -13.02 6.10
C LYS A 130 -11.47 -12.20 6.86
N PHE A 131 -11.37 -12.38 8.18
CA PHE A 131 -10.29 -11.76 8.95
C PHE A 131 -8.93 -12.32 8.55
N LEU A 132 -8.80 -13.64 8.39
CA LEU A 132 -7.56 -14.26 7.93
C LEU A 132 -7.21 -13.83 6.49
N ASP A 133 -8.20 -13.74 5.60
CA ASP A 133 -7.98 -13.23 4.24
C ASP A 133 -7.52 -11.77 4.27
N TRP A 134 -8.15 -10.91 5.08
CA TRP A 134 -7.74 -9.52 5.27
C TRP A 134 -6.33 -9.40 5.84
N VAL A 135 -6.00 -10.19 6.86
CA VAL A 135 -4.66 -10.21 7.47
C VAL A 135 -3.63 -10.66 6.43
N THR A 136 -3.95 -11.66 5.61
CA THR A 136 -3.06 -12.13 4.55
C THR A 136 -2.81 -11.05 3.51
N ILE A 137 -3.85 -10.35 3.06
CA ILE A 137 -3.73 -9.23 2.12
C ILE A 137 -2.91 -8.09 2.73
N ALA A 138 -3.16 -7.75 3.99
CA ALA A 138 -2.44 -6.70 4.71
C ALA A 138 -0.96 -7.06 4.90
N LEU A 139 -0.66 -8.31 5.27
CA LEU A 139 0.71 -8.82 5.39
C LEU A 139 1.43 -8.82 4.05
N HIS A 140 0.75 -9.19 2.96
CA HIS A 140 1.33 -9.16 1.63
C HIS A 140 1.70 -7.73 1.21
N ALA A 141 0.78 -6.77 1.38
CA ALA A 141 1.04 -5.37 1.09
C ALA A 141 2.14 -4.78 1.99
N ALA A 142 2.12 -5.12 3.29
CA ALA A 142 3.17 -4.70 4.23
C ALA A 142 4.53 -5.32 3.89
N GLY A 143 4.55 -6.57 3.42
CA GLY A 143 5.76 -7.25 2.95
C GLY A 143 6.34 -6.60 1.71
N GLU A 144 5.50 -6.26 0.73
CA GLU A 144 5.93 -5.53 -0.47
C GLU A 144 6.50 -4.14 -0.13
N ALA A 145 5.75 -3.33 0.62
CA ALA A 145 6.21 -2.02 1.07
C ALA A 145 7.50 -2.13 1.92
N GLY A 146 7.52 -3.09 2.85
CA GLY A 146 8.67 -3.37 3.70
C GLY A 146 9.91 -3.80 2.91
N SER A 147 9.74 -4.57 1.84
CA SER A 147 10.84 -4.99 0.97
C SER A 147 11.47 -3.81 0.21
N LEU A 148 10.65 -2.89 -0.30
CA LEU A 148 11.13 -1.65 -0.93
C LEU A 148 11.82 -0.74 0.09
N PHE A 149 11.23 -0.60 1.28
CA PHE A 149 11.83 0.19 2.35
C PHE A 149 13.19 -0.36 2.79
N LEU A 150 13.29 -1.68 2.94
CA LEU A 150 14.55 -2.36 3.25
C LEU A 150 15.58 -2.14 2.14
N LEU A 151 15.16 -2.13 0.88
CA LEU A 151 16.03 -1.86 -0.26
C LEU A 151 16.66 -0.47 -0.16
N ILE A 152 15.87 0.55 0.17
CA ILE A 152 16.36 1.93 0.36
C ILE A 152 17.43 1.96 1.46
N ILE A 153 17.13 1.36 2.61
CA ILE A 153 18.09 1.28 3.73
C ILE A 153 19.36 0.54 3.31
N MET A 154 19.24 -0.55 2.56
CA MET A 154 20.41 -1.31 2.08
C MET A 154 21.30 -0.46 1.18
N TYR A 155 20.75 0.31 0.23
CA TYR A 155 21.54 1.20 -0.60
C TYR A 155 22.16 2.35 0.21
N GLN A 156 21.42 2.92 1.16
CA GLN A 156 21.94 3.91 2.08
C GLN A 156 23.15 3.39 2.88
N ALA A 157 23.01 2.20 3.45
CA ALA A 157 24.07 1.54 4.18
C ALA A 157 25.25 1.17 3.27
N ALA A 158 24.98 0.75 2.03
CA ALA A 158 26.01 0.34 1.07
C ALA A 158 26.96 1.50 0.72
N TRP A 159 26.42 2.68 0.39
CA TRP A 159 27.27 3.82 0.02
C TRP A 159 28.04 4.38 1.22
N VAL A 160 27.42 4.39 2.42
CA VAL A 160 28.10 4.75 3.67
C VAL A 160 29.23 3.77 3.99
N PHE A 161 28.97 2.48 3.82
CA PHE A 161 29.97 1.43 4.03
C PHE A 161 31.14 1.56 3.05
N LEU A 162 30.89 1.83 1.77
CA LEU A 162 31.93 2.03 0.76
C LEU A 162 32.83 3.24 1.08
N LEU A 163 32.24 4.36 1.52
CA LEU A 163 33.00 5.53 1.97
C LEU A 163 33.88 5.19 3.18
N ASN A 164 33.34 4.49 4.18
CA ASN A 164 34.10 4.09 5.36
C ASN A 164 35.23 3.10 5.00
N TYR A 165 34.94 2.15 4.11
CA TYR A 165 35.91 1.14 3.67
C TYR A 165 37.08 1.73 2.87
N SER A 166 36.83 2.76 2.07
CA SER A 166 37.88 3.51 1.35
C SER A 166 38.66 4.49 2.22
N GLY A 167 38.24 4.71 3.48
CA GLY A 167 38.80 5.76 4.34
C GLY A 167 38.42 7.18 3.93
N GLN A 168 37.47 7.35 2.99
CA GLN A 168 36.95 8.68 2.64
C GLN A 168 36.04 9.21 3.75
N SER A 169 36.26 10.46 4.15
CA SER A 169 35.41 11.13 5.13
C SER A 169 34.03 11.45 4.56
N LEU A 170 32.98 11.30 5.38
CA LEU A 170 31.64 11.78 5.05
C LEU A 170 31.62 13.31 4.96
N LEU A 171 31.63 13.83 3.73
CA LEU A 171 31.44 15.25 3.43
C LEU A 171 30.04 15.75 3.83
N THR A 172 29.91 17.06 4.06
CA THR A 172 28.64 17.73 4.38
C THR A 172 27.53 17.40 3.36
N GLY A 173 27.87 17.28 2.07
CA GLY A 173 26.91 16.93 1.02
C GLY A 173 26.27 15.55 1.23
N HIS A 174 27.02 14.57 1.73
CA HIS A 174 26.51 13.22 2.01
C HIS A 174 25.50 13.24 3.16
N TRP A 175 25.77 14.01 4.21
CA TRP A 175 24.86 14.18 5.35
C TRP A 175 23.57 14.90 4.96
N ILE A 176 23.66 15.93 4.13
CA ILE A 176 22.49 16.65 3.60
C ILE A 176 21.63 15.68 2.78
N PHE A 177 22.25 14.88 1.92
CA PHE A 177 21.53 13.89 1.10
C PHE A 177 20.80 12.85 1.96
N LEU A 178 21.49 12.24 2.92
CA LEU A 178 20.90 11.28 3.85
C LEU A 178 19.77 11.92 4.66
N GLY A 179 19.96 13.16 5.13
CA GLY A 179 18.96 13.94 5.85
C GLY A 179 17.71 14.21 5.00
N ALA A 180 17.88 14.53 3.72
CA ALA A 180 16.76 14.78 2.81
C ALA A 180 15.95 13.50 2.54
N GLU A 181 16.62 12.37 2.23
CA GLU A 181 15.93 11.09 2.02
C GLU A 181 15.18 10.63 3.27
N THR A 182 15.82 10.71 4.44
CA THR A 182 15.19 10.34 5.72
C THR A 182 14.00 11.25 6.06
N ALA A 183 14.07 12.55 5.76
CA ALA A 183 12.94 13.46 5.93
C ALA A 183 11.75 13.07 5.02
N VAL A 184 12.00 12.72 3.76
CA VAL A 184 10.97 12.25 2.83
C VAL A 184 10.31 10.96 3.36
N LEU A 185 11.09 9.98 3.79
CA LEU A 185 10.58 8.74 4.37
C LEU A 185 9.77 9.00 5.64
N ALA A 186 10.21 9.91 6.51
CA ALA A 186 9.49 10.29 7.71
C ALA A 186 8.12 10.92 7.39
N VAL A 187 8.06 11.82 6.39
CA VAL A 187 6.79 12.43 5.94
C VAL A 187 5.83 11.36 5.43
N ILE A 188 6.31 10.41 4.62
CA ILE A 188 5.48 9.31 4.09
C ILE A 188 4.95 8.44 5.23
N LEU A 189 5.80 8.11 6.20
CA LEU A 189 5.42 7.30 7.36
C LEU A 189 4.36 8.02 8.22
N LEU A 190 4.52 9.34 8.44
CA LEU A 190 3.52 10.15 9.14
C LEU A 190 2.18 10.21 8.40
N LEU A 191 2.20 10.32 7.06
CA LEU A 191 0.99 10.26 6.24
C LEU A 191 0.31 8.89 6.35
N GLY A 192 1.09 7.80 6.31
CA GLY A 192 0.58 6.44 6.51
C GLY A 192 -0.10 6.26 7.86
N ILE A 193 0.56 6.69 8.95
CA ILE A 193 -0.01 6.66 10.30
C ILE A 193 -1.31 7.45 10.36
N ARG A 194 -1.36 8.65 9.75
CA ARG A 194 -2.57 9.49 9.74
C ARG A 194 -3.73 8.79 9.04
N VAL A 195 -3.49 8.13 7.91
CA VAL A 195 -4.55 7.41 7.18
C VAL A 195 -5.06 6.21 7.98
N ILE A 196 -4.17 5.43 8.60
CA ILE A 196 -4.55 4.33 9.48
C ILE A 196 -5.37 4.84 10.68
N ALA A 197 -4.94 5.94 11.29
CA ALA A 197 -5.67 6.55 12.41
C ALA A 197 -7.07 7.01 12.00
N LEU A 198 -7.23 7.63 10.82
CA LEU A 198 -8.53 8.04 10.29
C LEU A 198 -9.43 6.83 9.99
N SER A 199 -8.88 5.77 9.39
CA SER A 199 -9.61 4.52 9.15
C SER A 199 -10.07 3.85 10.44
N SER A 200 -9.26 3.88 11.50
CA SER A 200 -9.66 3.30 12.80
C SER A 200 -10.81 4.06 13.48
N ARG A 201 -10.91 5.37 13.24
CA ARG A 201 -12.00 6.19 13.79
C ARG A 201 -13.34 5.89 13.11
N SER A 202 -13.35 5.76 11.78
CA SER A 202 -14.58 5.44 11.06
C SER A 202 -15.15 4.07 11.46
N VAL A 203 -14.29 3.08 11.70
CA VAL A 203 -14.70 1.75 12.20
C VAL A 203 -15.34 1.85 13.59
N LYS A 204 -14.73 2.61 14.51
CA LYS A 204 -15.29 2.79 15.86
C LYS A 204 -16.64 3.51 15.85
N GLU A 205 -16.82 4.50 14.99
CA GLU A 205 -18.10 5.21 14.86
C GLU A 205 -19.21 4.29 14.32
N LEU A 206 -18.89 3.42 13.36
CA LEU A 206 -19.81 2.41 12.83
C LEU A 206 -20.22 1.38 13.91
N GLU A 207 -19.30 0.94 14.76
CA GLU A 207 -19.62 0.03 15.87
C GLU A 207 -20.57 0.68 16.89
N VAL A 208 -20.37 1.97 17.21
CA VAL A 208 -21.23 2.71 18.14
C VAL A 208 -22.65 2.86 17.59
N ILE A 209 -22.80 3.20 16.30
CA ILE A 209 -24.12 3.32 15.65
C ILE A 209 -24.83 1.97 15.63
N THR A 210 -24.12 0.89 15.30
CA THR A 210 -24.68 -0.46 15.22
C THR A 210 -25.14 -0.97 16.59
N ASN A 211 -24.37 -0.73 17.65
CA ASN A 211 -24.77 -1.12 19.01
C ASN A 211 -26.00 -0.32 19.50
N LYS A 212 -26.15 0.93 19.06
CA LYS A 212 -27.31 1.77 19.40
C LYS A 212 -28.59 1.32 18.69
N SER A 213 -28.50 0.79 17.47
CA SER A 213 -29.66 0.27 16.73
C SER A 213 -30.13 -1.12 17.17
N ILE A 214 -29.28 -1.88 17.89
CA ILE A 214 -29.59 -3.24 18.38
C ILE A 214 -30.14 -3.21 19.82
N SER A 215 -30.05 -2.07 20.53
CA SER A 215 -30.67 -1.93 21.84
C SER A 215 -32.19 -2.04 21.69
N PRO A 216 -32.86 -3.04 22.30
CA PRO A 216 -34.30 -3.16 22.22
C PRO A 216 -34.93 -1.90 22.81
N ALA A 217 -35.94 -1.37 22.13
CA ALA A 217 -36.76 -0.29 22.66
C ALA A 217 -37.22 -0.66 24.07
N PRO A 218 -37.18 0.27 25.05
CA PRO A 218 -37.67 -0.02 26.39
C PRO A 218 -39.09 -0.54 26.25
N LYS A 219 -39.33 -1.78 26.72
CA LYS A 219 -40.67 -2.34 26.80
C LYS A 219 -41.53 -1.28 27.50
N ALA A 220 -42.53 -0.76 26.79
CA ALA A 220 -43.56 0.04 27.40
C ALA A 220 -44.09 -0.79 28.58
N ALA A 221 -44.00 -0.23 29.78
CA ALA A 221 -44.66 -0.81 30.92
C ALA A 221 -46.15 -0.76 30.60
N ASP A 222 -46.76 -1.92 30.41
CA ASP A 222 -48.21 -2.07 30.36
C ASP A 222 -48.73 -1.73 31.77
N ASP A 223 -49.34 -0.55 31.89
CA ASP A 223 -50.20 -0.14 33.01
C ASP A 223 -51.67 -0.40 32.64
#